data_AF-X5X7P1-F1
#
_entry.id   AF-X5X7P1-F1
#
_cell.length_a   1.000
_cell.length_b   1.000
_cell.length_c   1.000
_cell.angle_alpha   90.00
_cell.angle_beta   90.00
_cell.angle_gamma   90.00
#
_symmetry.space_group_name_H-M   'P 1'
#
loop_
_entity.id
_entity.type
_entity.pdbx_description
1 polymer ?
#
loop_
_entity_poly.entity_id
_entity_poly.type
_entity_poly.pdbx_seq_one_letter_code
_entity_poly.pdbx_strand_id
1 'polypeptide(L)'
;MRPAGSTAYLDFVNAYYYAGGSTQAIASLLGGGFDSGAISGSGMRITPSNGNQPKAIGDWLSDLAAGLAAGCTILFDINSAIDPAGFLMFIGDGANYDVADEAIIASADGFVADYWDLSLSAPIAGSGLHKMAMTLQRDVGGGDYEYAWSNDGAAATTQTVNYLTHLASVDTILFGHDGAGTGNSLDDIYIRSITLYPAKIPADLPALSA
;
A
#
# COMPACT_ATOMS: atom_id res chain seq x y z
N MET A 1 -2.34 -19.01 4.95
CA MET A 1 -3.66 -18.72 5.57
C MET A 1 -3.73 -17.23 5.85
N ARG A 2 -4.92 -16.61 5.76
CA ARG A 2 -5.07 -15.17 5.97
C ARG A 2 -4.73 -14.76 7.43
N PRO A 3 -4.02 -13.63 7.65
CA PRO A 3 -3.83 -13.07 8.98
C PRO A 3 -5.15 -12.81 9.72
N ALA A 4 -5.13 -12.95 11.04
CA ALA A 4 -6.31 -12.75 11.86
C ALA A 4 -6.78 -11.29 11.82
N GLY A 5 -8.08 -11.08 11.61
CA GLY A 5 -8.68 -9.75 11.58
C GLY A 5 -8.43 -8.93 10.31
N SER A 6 -7.69 -9.47 9.32
CA SER A 6 -7.58 -8.81 8.01
C SER A 6 -8.88 -8.97 7.22
N THR A 7 -9.15 -8.08 6.26
CA THR A 7 -10.26 -8.19 5.30
C THR A 7 -9.78 -8.87 4.03
N ALA A 8 -8.60 -8.53 3.55
CA ALA A 8 -7.95 -9.12 2.39
C ALA A 8 -6.46 -9.35 2.62
N TYR A 9 -5.85 -10.21 1.81
CA TYR A 9 -4.45 -10.63 1.95
C TYR A 9 -3.91 -11.23 0.66
N LEU A 10 -2.81 -10.67 0.15
CA LEU A 10 -2.05 -11.20 -0.97
C LEU A 10 -0.69 -11.69 -0.45
N ASP A 11 -0.48 -12.99 -0.40
CA ASP A 11 0.77 -13.65 -0.01
C ASP A 11 1.51 -14.16 -1.26
N PHE A 12 2.51 -13.42 -1.71
CA PHE A 12 3.26 -13.75 -2.90
C PHE A 12 4.26 -14.88 -2.66
N VAL A 13 4.69 -15.08 -1.41
CA VAL A 13 5.67 -16.12 -1.05
C VAL A 13 5.00 -17.49 -1.03
N ASN A 14 3.78 -17.59 -0.48
CA ASN A 14 3.06 -18.85 -0.36
C ASN A 14 1.95 -19.04 -1.40
N ALA A 15 1.84 -18.13 -2.37
CA ALA A 15 0.82 -18.14 -3.41
C ALA A 15 -0.62 -18.27 -2.87
N TYR A 16 -0.93 -17.49 -1.82
CA TYR A 16 -2.25 -17.47 -1.18
C TYR A 16 -2.85 -16.08 -1.28
N TYR A 17 -3.98 -15.96 -1.98
CA TYR A 17 -4.61 -14.67 -2.25
C TYR A 17 -6.07 -14.71 -1.84
N TYR A 18 -6.48 -13.80 -0.96
CA TYR A 18 -7.82 -13.72 -0.41
C TYR A 18 -8.35 -12.29 -0.54
N ALA A 19 -9.45 -12.14 -1.26
CA ALA A 19 -10.17 -10.88 -1.47
C ALA A 19 -11.64 -11.19 -1.76
N GLY A 20 -12.54 -10.22 -1.55
CA GLY A 20 -13.98 -10.41 -1.81
C GLY A 20 -14.60 -11.53 -0.96
N GLY A 21 -14.03 -11.84 0.19
CA GLY A 21 -14.50 -12.90 1.09
C GLY A 21 -14.17 -14.33 0.65
N SER A 22 -13.29 -14.54 -0.33
CA SER A 22 -12.86 -15.89 -0.74
C SER A 22 -11.42 -15.93 -1.26
N THR A 23 -10.89 -17.15 -1.45
CA THR A 23 -9.58 -17.34 -2.10
C THR A 23 -9.72 -17.12 -3.60
N GLN A 24 -8.82 -16.33 -4.19
CA GLN A 24 -8.86 -15.90 -5.58
C GLN A 24 -7.56 -16.26 -6.32
N ALA A 25 -7.59 -16.22 -7.66
CA ALA A 25 -6.37 -16.33 -8.46
C ALA A 25 -5.69 -14.96 -8.55
N ILE A 26 -4.35 -14.90 -8.53
CA ILE A 26 -3.66 -13.60 -8.56
C ILE A 26 -3.99 -12.75 -9.80
N ALA A 27 -4.19 -13.40 -10.95
CA ALA A 27 -4.54 -12.72 -12.20
C ALA A 27 -5.95 -12.10 -12.21
N SER A 28 -6.82 -12.43 -11.23
CA SER A 28 -8.11 -11.74 -11.06
C SER A 28 -8.04 -10.58 -10.06
N LEU A 29 -6.89 -10.40 -9.39
CA LEU A 29 -6.66 -9.36 -8.37
C LEU A 29 -5.68 -8.28 -8.84
N LEU A 30 -4.73 -8.65 -9.71
CA LEU A 30 -3.73 -7.74 -10.28
C LEU A 30 -3.78 -7.77 -11.82
N GLY A 31 -3.79 -6.57 -12.41
CA GLY A 31 -3.79 -6.33 -13.85
C GLY A 31 -2.89 -5.17 -14.24
N GLY A 32 -3.24 -4.43 -15.31
CA GLY A 32 -2.57 -3.17 -15.68
C GLY A 32 -1.12 -3.27 -16.15
N GLY A 33 -0.63 -4.47 -16.46
CA GLY A 33 0.79 -4.72 -16.74
C GLY A 33 1.44 -5.66 -15.72
N PHE A 34 0.66 -6.21 -14.77
CA PHE A 34 1.11 -7.29 -13.89
C PHE A 34 1.70 -8.48 -14.66
N ASP A 35 2.93 -8.85 -14.30
CA ASP A 35 3.61 -10.05 -14.76
C ASP A 35 3.71 -11.09 -13.64
N SER A 36 2.98 -12.19 -13.78
CA SER A 36 3.05 -13.32 -12.84
C SER A 36 4.43 -13.97 -12.75
N GLY A 37 5.26 -13.86 -13.79
CA GLY A 37 6.65 -14.33 -13.80
C GLY A 37 7.57 -13.56 -12.86
N ALA A 38 7.15 -12.38 -12.41
CA ALA A 38 7.87 -11.59 -11.42
C ALA A 38 7.68 -12.11 -9.98
N ILE A 39 6.82 -13.11 -9.75
CA ILE A 39 6.63 -13.75 -8.44
C ILE A 39 7.63 -14.90 -8.28
N SER A 40 8.30 -14.94 -7.12
CA SER A 40 9.21 -16.00 -6.71
C SER A 40 9.03 -16.32 -5.22
N GLY A 41 9.81 -17.27 -4.69
CA GLY A 41 9.86 -17.53 -3.24
C GLY A 41 10.32 -16.34 -2.38
N SER A 42 10.86 -15.29 -3.02
CA SER A 42 11.22 -14.03 -2.35
C SER A 42 10.07 -13.03 -2.29
N GLY A 43 8.97 -13.26 -3.03
CA GLY A 43 7.86 -12.32 -3.21
C GLY A 43 7.71 -11.88 -4.68
N MET A 44 6.85 -10.88 -4.90
CA MET A 44 6.70 -10.21 -6.19
C MET A 44 7.78 -9.13 -6.34
N ARG A 45 8.64 -9.28 -7.35
CA ARG A 45 9.70 -8.32 -7.66
C ARG A 45 9.16 -7.18 -8.51
N ILE A 46 9.45 -5.94 -8.11
CA ILE A 46 9.16 -4.76 -8.91
C ILE A 46 10.46 -3.95 -9.04
N THR A 47 10.84 -3.65 -10.27
CA THR A 47 12.03 -2.87 -10.61
C THR A 47 11.76 -2.12 -11.92
N PRO A 48 12.38 -0.94 -12.13
CA PRO A 48 12.27 -0.22 -13.41
C PRO A 48 12.54 -1.08 -14.65
N SER A 49 13.34 -2.15 -14.51
CA SER A 49 13.83 -2.97 -15.61
C SER A 49 12.98 -4.19 -15.98
N ASN A 50 12.06 -4.66 -15.11
CA ASN A 50 11.31 -5.90 -15.35
C ASN A 50 9.93 -5.67 -15.98
N GLY A 51 9.48 -4.41 -16.08
CA GLY A 51 8.19 -4.06 -16.68
C GLY A 51 6.96 -4.53 -15.90
N ASN A 52 7.12 -5.08 -14.69
CA ASN A 52 6.01 -5.52 -13.86
C ASN A 52 5.31 -4.29 -13.26
N GLN A 53 4.10 -3.99 -13.74
CA GLN A 53 3.31 -2.82 -13.35
C GLN A 53 1.94 -3.25 -12.78
N PRO A 54 1.90 -3.81 -11.56
CA PRO A 54 0.66 -4.32 -10.99
C PRO A 54 -0.31 -3.21 -10.57
N LYS A 55 -1.47 -3.20 -11.21
CA LYS A 55 -2.66 -2.43 -10.81
C LYS A 55 -3.66 -3.33 -10.07
N ALA A 56 -4.24 -2.86 -8.97
CA ALA A 56 -5.36 -3.54 -8.33
C ALA A 56 -6.57 -3.61 -9.28
N ILE A 57 -7.19 -4.78 -9.38
CA ILE A 57 -8.42 -5.01 -10.15
C ILE A 57 -9.38 -5.92 -9.37
N GLY A 58 -10.62 -6.05 -9.87
CA GLY A 58 -11.60 -6.99 -9.34
C GLY A 58 -11.90 -6.78 -7.85
N ASP A 59 -11.98 -7.89 -7.11
CA ASP A 59 -12.29 -7.89 -5.68
C ASP A 59 -11.22 -7.17 -4.85
N TRP A 60 -9.95 -7.22 -5.27
CA TRP A 60 -8.87 -6.54 -4.54
C TRP A 60 -9.00 -5.01 -4.62
N LEU A 61 -9.29 -4.48 -5.81
CA LEU A 61 -9.59 -3.05 -5.96
C LEU A 61 -10.83 -2.66 -5.15
N SER A 62 -11.87 -3.49 -5.18
CA SER A 62 -13.13 -3.24 -4.47
C SER A 62 -12.92 -3.19 -2.95
N ASP A 63 -12.18 -4.17 -2.39
CA ASP A 63 -11.84 -4.23 -0.96
C ASP A 63 -11.00 -3.02 -0.53
N LEU A 64 -10.02 -2.61 -1.34
CA LEU A 64 -9.18 -1.43 -1.06
C LEU A 64 -9.97 -0.12 -1.13
N ALA A 65 -10.78 0.07 -2.17
CA ALA A 65 -11.58 1.27 -2.33
C ALA A 65 -12.61 1.41 -1.19
N ALA A 66 -13.28 0.31 -0.83
CA ALA A 66 -14.20 0.28 0.31
C ALA A 66 -13.46 0.52 1.65
N GLY A 67 -12.27 -0.06 1.80
CA GLY A 67 -11.41 0.17 2.96
C GLY A 67 -11.00 1.63 3.09
N LEU A 68 -10.54 2.27 2.01
CA LEU A 68 -10.15 3.68 2.00
C LEU A 68 -11.32 4.59 2.35
N ALA A 69 -12.50 4.34 1.78
CA ALA A 69 -13.71 5.11 2.08
C ALA A 69 -14.16 5.01 3.54
N ALA A 70 -13.85 3.91 4.23
CA ALA A 70 -14.18 3.69 5.64
C ALA A 70 -13.01 3.97 6.61
N GLY A 71 -11.82 4.26 6.07
CA GLY A 71 -10.55 4.14 6.78
C GLY A 71 -10.06 2.69 6.88
N CYS A 72 -8.78 2.49 6.58
CA CYS A 72 -8.16 1.16 6.57
C CYS A 72 -6.73 1.17 7.08
N THR A 73 -6.19 -0.02 7.34
CA THR A 73 -4.75 -0.21 7.56
C THR A 73 -4.20 -1.18 6.54
N ILE A 74 -3.14 -0.78 5.84
CA ILE A 74 -2.42 -1.60 4.88
C ILE A 74 -1.06 -1.98 5.49
N LEU A 75 -0.77 -3.27 5.50
CA LEU A 75 0.51 -3.82 5.94
C LEU A 75 1.25 -4.41 4.74
N PHE A 76 2.44 -3.88 4.48
CA PHE A 76 3.38 -4.45 3.53
C PHE A 76 4.46 -5.24 4.29
N ASP A 77 4.77 -6.44 3.79
CA ASP A 77 5.99 -7.18 4.14
C ASP A 77 6.90 -7.11 2.91
N ILE A 78 8.09 -6.53 3.05
CA ILE A 78 9.04 -6.34 1.96
C ILE A 78 10.40 -6.93 2.28
N ASN A 79 11.17 -7.22 1.24
CA ASN A 79 12.60 -7.52 1.35
C ASN A 79 13.40 -6.63 0.42
N SER A 80 14.37 -5.92 0.98
CA SER A 80 15.24 -4.99 0.23
C SER A 80 16.71 -5.38 0.40
N ALA A 81 17.51 -5.21 -0.65
CA ALA A 81 18.95 -5.45 -0.59
C ALA A 81 19.74 -4.25 -0.01
N ILE A 82 19.10 -3.09 0.02
CA ILE A 82 19.63 -1.79 0.49
C ILE A 82 18.54 -1.08 1.29
N ASP A 83 18.79 0.16 1.73
CA ASP A 83 17.75 1.02 2.31
C ASP A 83 16.54 1.08 1.36
N PRO A 84 15.31 0.75 1.82
CA PRO A 84 14.14 0.75 0.95
C PRO A 84 13.86 2.15 0.39
N ALA A 85 13.59 2.23 -0.92
CA ALA A 85 13.32 3.48 -1.62
C ALA A 85 12.38 3.29 -2.82
N GLY A 86 11.84 4.40 -3.31
CA GLY A 86 10.95 4.44 -4.47
C GLY A 86 9.46 4.31 -4.11
N PHE A 87 8.61 4.32 -5.15
CA PHE A 87 7.15 4.37 -5.02
C PHE A 87 6.57 3.03 -4.59
N LEU A 88 6.10 2.90 -3.36
CA LEU A 88 5.51 1.67 -2.84
C LEU A 88 4.06 1.50 -3.28
N MET A 89 3.26 2.57 -3.20
CA MET A 89 1.85 2.53 -3.52
C MET A 89 1.37 3.89 -4.02
N PHE A 90 0.54 3.88 -5.04
CA PHE A 90 -0.17 5.04 -5.54
C PHE A 90 -1.67 4.76 -5.52
N ILE A 91 -2.44 5.69 -4.98
CA ILE A 91 -3.91 5.67 -4.95
C ILE A 91 -4.35 6.99 -5.55
N GLY A 92 -5.16 6.99 -6.61
CA GLY A 92 -5.64 8.24 -7.18
C GLY A 92 -6.84 8.08 -8.10
N ASP A 93 -7.35 9.23 -8.54
CA ASP A 93 -8.43 9.36 -9.53
C ASP A 93 -7.93 9.36 -10.98
N GLY A 94 -6.63 9.56 -11.18
CA GLY A 94 -5.97 9.47 -12.47
C GLY A 94 -5.49 8.05 -12.82
N ALA A 95 -5.04 7.89 -14.07
CA ALA A 95 -4.40 6.66 -14.51
C ALA A 95 -2.95 6.51 -13.99
N ASN A 96 -2.32 7.61 -13.63
CA ASN A 96 -0.95 7.70 -13.12
C ASN A 96 -0.79 8.98 -12.28
N TYR A 97 0.37 9.14 -11.65
CA TYR A 97 0.71 10.32 -10.86
C TYR A 97 0.67 11.64 -11.63
N ASP A 98 1.13 11.65 -12.88
CA ASP A 98 1.23 12.87 -13.71
C ASP A 98 -0.13 13.45 -14.12
N VAL A 99 -1.21 12.66 -14.09
CA VAL A 99 -2.56 13.05 -14.55
C VAL A 99 -3.64 12.96 -13.48
N ALA A 100 -3.30 12.49 -12.28
CA ALA A 100 -4.24 12.50 -11.17
C ALA A 100 -4.40 13.93 -10.63
N ASP A 101 -5.63 14.28 -10.29
CA ASP A 101 -5.95 15.55 -9.63
C ASP A 101 -5.95 15.37 -8.10
N GLU A 102 -6.24 14.15 -7.62
CA GLU A 102 -6.13 13.75 -6.23
C GLU A 102 -5.40 12.41 -6.11
N ALA A 103 -4.39 12.36 -5.24
CA ALA A 103 -3.66 11.13 -4.97
C ALA A 103 -3.13 11.02 -3.53
N ILE A 104 -3.03 9.79 -3.04
CA ILE A 104 -2.18 9.41 -1.90
C ILE A 104 -1.00 8.61 -2.45
N ILE A 105 0.20 9.03 -2.09
CA ILE A 105 1.45 8.39 -2.45
C ILE A 105 2.12 7.86 -1.20
N ALA A 106 2.53 6.60 -1.24
CA ALA A 106 3.41 6.00 -0.24
C ALA A 106 4.73 5.57 -0.90
N SER A 107 5.83 5.86 -0.24
CA SER A 107 7.19 5.49 -0.64
C SER A 107 7.77 4.46 0.32
N ALA A 108 8.64 3.59 -0.19
CA ALA A 108 9.22 2.50 0.60
C ALA A 108 10.19 3.00 1.69
N ASP A 109 10.68 4.23 1.58
CA ASP A 109 11.53 4.90 2.58
C ASP A 109 10.76 5.39 3.82
N GLY A 110 9.43 5.17 3.86
CA GLY A 110 8.60 5.53 5.00
C GLY A 110 7.90 6.87 4.88
N PHE A 111 7.73 7.39 3.66
CA PHE A 111 6.98 8.62 3.41
C PHE A 111 5.56 8.33 2.90
N VAL A 112 4.57 9.05 3.42
CA VAL A 112 3.21 9.10 2.84
C VAL A 112 2.73 10.53 2.75
N ALA A 113 2.16 10.89 1.60
CA ALA A 113 1.66 12.22 1.32
C ALA A 113 0.44 12.21 0.41
N ASP A 114 -0.26 13.33 0.37
CA ASP A 114 -1.24 13.65 -0.65
C ASP A 114 -0.90 15.00 -1.31
N TYR A 115 -1.81 15.55 -2.12
CA TYR A 115 -1.62 16.84 -2.79
C TYR A 115 -2.03 18.05 -1.94
N TRP A 116 -2.56 17.83 -0.74
CA TRP A 116 -3.17 18.86 0.08
C TRP A 116 -2.37 19.05 1.37
N ASP A 117 -2.70 18.28 2.39
CA ASP A 117 -2.24 18.53 3.75
C ASP A 117 -1.46 17.35 4.36
N LEU A 118 -1.54 16.14 3.80
CA LEU A 118 -0.85 14.97 4.33
C LEU A 118 0.64 15.00 3.93
N SER A 119 1.51 14.97 4.94
CA SER A 119 2.95 14.83 4.76
C SER A 119 3.56 14.19 6.00
N LEU A 120 3.51 12.85 6.04
CA LEU A 120 3.92 12.04 7.17
C LEU A 120 5.19 11.24 6.79
N SER A 121 6.17 11.22 7.68
CA SER A 121 7.40 10.45 7.49
C SER A 121 7.76 9.64 8.72
N ALA A 122 8.12 8.38 8.50
CA ALA A 122 8.64 7.43 9.46
C ALA A 122 9.77 6.63 8.78
N PRO A 123 11.00 7.18 8.77
CA PRO A 123 12.10 6.66 7.96
C PRO A 123 12.42 5.18 8.23
N ILE A 124 12.71 4.46 7.15
CA ILE A 124 13.17 3.07 7.15
C ILE A 124 14.59 3.02 6.62
N ALA A 125 15.45 2.20 7.26
CA ALA A 125 16.82 2.02 6.84
C ALA A 125 17.30 0.59 7.13
N GLY A 126 18.36 0.21 6.45
CA GLY A 126 18.93 -1.14 6.51
C GLY A 126 18.43 -2.01 5.37
N SER A 127 19.17 -3.09 5.11
CA SER A 127 18.76 -4.15 4.22
C SER A 127 18.06 -5.28 4.97
N GLY A 128 17.26 -6.05 4.26
CA GLY A 128 16.57 -7.23 4.76
C GLY A 128 15.06 -7.09 4.75
N LEU A 129 14.44 -7.82 5.67
CA LEU A 129 12.99 -7.86 5.83
C LEU A 129 12.53 -6.63 6.60
N HIS A 130 11.53 -5.96 6.05
CA HIS A 130 10.84 -4.86 6.72
C HIS A 130 9.34 -5.06 6.66
N LYS A 131 8.64 -4.61 7.70
CA LYS A 131 7.19 -4.53 7.70
C LYS A 131 6.75 -3.10 7.91
N MET A 132 5.81 -2.65 7.07
CA MET A 132 5.32 -1.28 7.04
C MET A 132 3.80 -1.29 7.20
N ALA A 133 3.31 -0.79 8.34
CA ALA A 133 1.89 -0.65 8.63
C ALA A 133 1.47 0.82 8.46
N MET A 134 0.52 1.06 7.57
CA MET A 134 -0.05 2.37 7.31
C MET A 134 -1.54 2.38 7.61
N THR A 135 -1.99 3.22 8.54
CA THR A 135 -3.41 3.57 8.67
C THR A 135 -3.70 4.79 7.81
N LEU A 136 -4.70 4.68 6.95
CA LEU A 136 -5.15 5.73 6.04
C LEU A 136 -6.58 6.12 6.38
N GLN A 137 -6.87 7.42 6.40
CA GLN A 137 -8.22 7.98 6.50
C GLN A 137 -9.04 7.45 7.69
N ARG A 138 -8.42 7.26 8.86
CA ARG A 138 -9.18 6.85 10.05
C ARG A 138 -9.97 8.03 10.60
N ASP A 139 -11.29 7.98 10.48
CA ASP A 139 -12.18 9.00 11.06
C ASP A 139 -11.97 9.12 12.58
N VAL A 140 -11.66 10.34 13.04
CA VAL A 140 -11.53 10.70 14.47
C VAL A 140 -12.64 11.66 14.93
N GLY A 141 -13.62 11.92 14.07
CA GLY A 141 -14.77 12.80 14.31
C GLY A 141 -14.51 14.24 13.87
N GLY A 142 -15.58 15.01 13.71
CA GLY A 142 -15.49 16.45 13.42
C GLY A 142 -15.00 16.81 12.00
N GLY A 143 -14.90 15.83 11.10
CA GLY A 143 -14.32 16.00 9.76
C GLY A 143 -12.79 15.82 9.72
N ASP A 144 -12.21 15.36 10.84
CA ASP A 144 -10.79 15.09 10.96
C ASP A 144 -10.49 13.60 10.66
N TYR A 145 -9.43 13.36 9.91
CA TYR A 145 -8.94 12.03 9.56
C TYR A 145 -7.52 11.86 10.06
N GLU A 146 -7.25 10.73 10.72
CA GLU A 146 -5.91 10.38 11.19
C GLU A 146 -5.23 9.38 10.25
N TYR A 147 -3.98 9.69 9.97
CA TYR A 147 -3.03 8.85 9.24
C TYR A 147 -1.93 8.43 10.20
N ALA A 148 -1.45 7.20 10.06
CA ALA A 148 -0.38 6.69 10.90
C ALA A 148 0.54 5.76 10.12
N TRP A 149 1.83 5.80 10.42
CA TRP A 149 2.84 4.92 9.84
C TRP A 149 3.71 4.32 10.94
N SER A 150 3.92 3.01 10.90
CA SER A 150 4.88 2.29 11.73
C SER A 150 5.66 1.29 10.89
N ASN A 151 6.96 1.23 11.13
CA ASN A 151 7.86 0.27 10.52
C ASN A 151 8.63 -0.51 11.58
N ASP A 152 8.82 -1.81 11.35
CA ASP A 152 9.70 -2.68 12.13
C ASP A 152 9.44 -2.63 13.66
N GLY A 153 8.17 -2.53 14.05
CA GLY A 153 7.73 -2.47 15.43
C GLY A 153 7.97 -1.12 16.12
N ALA A 154 8.39 -0.09 15.40
CA ALA A 154 8.55 1.26 15.94
C ALA A 154 7.18 1.89 16.30
N ALA A 155 7.18 2.79 17.28
CA ALA A 155 6.00 3.60 17.58
C ALA A 155 5.52 4.34 16.33
N ALA A 156 4.20 4.38 16.12
CA ALA A 156 3.66 5.01 14.91
C ALA A 156 3.83 6.53 14.94
N THR A 157 4.31 7.10 13.83
CA THR A 157 4.17 8.54 13.56
C THR A 157 2.75 8.79 13.08
N THR A 158 2.13 9.88 13.51
CA THR A 158 0.74 10.21 13.18
C THR A 158 0.59 11.62 12.65
N GLN A 159 -0.37 11.83 11.77
CA GLN A 159 -0.85 13.15 11.37
C GLN A 159 -2.38 13.14 11.29
N THR A 160 -3.00 14.19 11.81
CA THR A 160 -4.44 14.44 11.64
C THR A 160 -4.61 15.59 10.65
N VAL A 161 -5.50 15.41 9.69
CA VAL A 161 -5.82 16.40 8.65
C VAL A 161 -7.32 16.68 8.69
N ASN A 162 -7.69 17.94 8.47
CA ASN A 162 -9.09 18.35 8.38
C ASN A 162 -9.44 18.55 6.91
N TYR A 163 -10.36 17.73 6.43
CA TYR A 163 -10.76 17.72 5.03
C TYR A 163 -12.18 18.25 4.92
N LEU A 164 -12.34 19.47 4.39
CA LEU A 164 -13.66 20.10 4.18
C LEU A 164 -14.52 19.34 3.16
N THR A 165 -13.88 18.75 2.14
CA THR A 165 -14.51 17.93 1.09
C THR A 165 -13.49 16.92 0.57
N HIS A 166 -13.38 15.72 1.14
CA HIS A 166 -12.49 14.73 0.52
C HIS A 166 -13.12 13.35 0.47
N LEU A 167 -13.15 12.85 -0.76
CA LEU A 167 -12.86 11.51 -1.21
C LEU A 167 -13.03 11.61 -2.72
N ALA A 168 -11.97 11.95 -3.47
CA ALA A 168 -11.97 11.61 -4.89
C ALA A 168 -12.30 10.11 -5.03
N SER A 169 -13.07 9.79 -6.06
CA SER A 169 -13.26 8.40 -6.45
C SER A 169 -11.90 7.76 -6.69
N VAL A 170 -11.62 6.70 -5.95
CA VAL A 170 -10.42 5.90 -6.17
C VAL A 170 -10.62 5.09 -7.45
N ASP A 171 -10.03 5.55 -8.54
CA ASP A 171 -10.12 4.89 -9.85
C ASP A 171 -8.94 3.94 -10.10
N THR A 172 -7.79 4.25 -9.48
CA THR A 172 -6.55 3.52 -9.68
C THR A 172 -5.80 3.32 -8.37
N ILE A 173 -5.40 2.06 -8.15
CA ILE A 173 -4.44 1.71 -7.11
C ILE A 173 -3.31 0.89 -7.75
N LEU A 174 -2.08 1.38 -7.63
CA LEU A 174 -0.87 0.78 -8.19
C LEU A 174 0.08 0.38 -7.07
N PHE A 175 0.83 -0.70 -7.27
CA PHE A 175 1.85 -1.15 -6.33
C PHE A 175 3.21 -1.10 -6.99
N GLY A 176 4.15 -0.45 -6.33
CA GLY A 176 5.54 -0.44 -6.76
C GLY A 176 5.86 0.47 -7.94
N HIS A 177 4.88 1.23 -8.43
CA HIS A 177 5.04 2.20 -9.51
C HIS A 177 3.93 3.26 -9.45
N ASP A 178 4.14 4.37 -10.16
CA ASP A 178 3.21 5.49 -10.25
C ASP A 178 2.38 5.54 -11.55
N GLY A 179 2.66 4.63 -12.50
CA GLY A 179 1.89 4.45 -13.73
C GLY A 179 2.74 4.66 -14.99
N ALA A 180 2.10 4.92 -16.13
CA ALA A 180 2.80 5.28 -17.37
C ALA A 180 3.16 6.78 -17.32
N GLY A 181 4.43 7.17 -17.54
CA GLY A 181 4.85 8.56 -17.42
C GLY A 181 6.31 8.70 -16.98
N THR A 182 6.57 9.62 -16.03
CA THR A 182 7.92 9.82 -15.44
C THR A 182 8.50 8.57 -14.77
N GLY A 183 7.69 7.54 -14.52
CA GLY A 183 8.14 6.16 -14.35
C GLY A 183 8.77 5.90 -13.00
N ASN A 184 8.29 6.55 -11.94
CA ASN A 184 8.78 6.27 -10.61
C ASN A 184 8.37 4.84 -10.22
N SER A 185 9.33 4.08 -9.71
CA SER A 185 9.14 2.67 -9.36
C SER A 185 9.94 2.31 -8.11
N LEU A 186 9.64 1.15 -7.53
CA LEU A 186 10.42 0.60 -6.44
C LEU A 186 11.85 0.30 -6.86
N ASP A 187 12.80 0.59 -5.97
CA ASP A 187 14.21 0.35 -6.20
C ASP A 187 14.61 -1.10 -5.88
N ASP A 188 14.17 -2.03 -6.74
CA ASP A 188 14.47 -3.47 -6.68
C ASP A 188 14.10 -4.14 -5.34
N ILE A 189 12.87 -3.89 -4.91
CA ILE A 189 12.28 -4.46 -3.68
C ILE A 189 11.37 -5.63 -4.05
N TYR A 190 11.38 -6.66 -3.20
CA TYR A 190 10.38 -7.73 -3.25
C TYR A 190 9.24 -7.39 -2.30
N ILE A 191 8.02 -7.28 -2.82
CA ILE A 191 6.81 -7.28 -2.00
C ILE A 191 6.46 -8.72 -1.68
N ARG A 192 6.61 -9.12 -0.42
CA ARG A 192 6.35 -10.48 0.06
C ARG A 192 4.86 -10.69 0.32
N SER A 193 4.22 -9.70 0.92
CA SER A 193 2.77 -9.69 1.07
C SER A 193 2.18 -8.29 1.20
N ILE A 194 0.89 -8.19 0.91
CA ILE A 194 0.06 -7.01 1.16
C ILE A 194 -1.16 -7.46 1.94
N THR A 195 -1.40 -6.88 3.10
CA THR A 195 -2.54 -7.21 3.95
C THR A 195 -3.39 -5.98 4.17
N LEU A 196 -4.70 -6.11 4.02
CA LEU A 196 -5.67 -5.06 4.32
C LEU A 196 -6.40 -5.40 5.62
N TYR A 197 -6.47 -4.45 6.52
CA TYR A 197 -7.24 -4.50 7.77
C TYR A 197 -8.24 -3.34 7.80
N PRO A 198 -9.32 -3.46 8.59
CA PRO A 198 -10.04 -2.28 9.06
C PRO A 198 -9.08 -1.32 9.77
N ALA A 199 -9.40 -0.02 9.79
CA ALA A 199 -8.55 0.98 10.43
C ALA A 199 -8.12 0.57 11.85
N LYS A 200 -6.81 0.56 12.06
CA LYS A 200 -6.16 0.33 13.35
C LYS A 200 -5.78 1.66 13.98
N ILE A 201 -5.92 1.75 15.29
CA ILE A 201 -5.42 2.90 16.05
C ILE A 201 -3.89 2.87 16.06
N PRO A 202 -3.19 4.02 16.13
CA PRO A 202 -1.73 4.11 16.04
C PRO A 202 -0.98 3.19 17.00
N ALA A 203 -1.53 2.96 18.20
CA ALA A 203 -0.93 2.10 19.22
C ALA A 203 -0.88 0.61 18.84
N ASP A 204 -1.70 0.17 17.88
CA ASP A 204 -1.75 -1.23 17.43
C ASP A 204 -0.75 -1.52 16.31
N LEU A 205 -0.30 -0.49 15.59
CA LEU A 205 0.55 -0.64 14.40
C LEU A 205 1.92 -1.28 14.72
N PRO A 206 2.62 -0.94 15.83
CA PRO A 206 3.87 -1.59 16.20
C PRO A 206 3.76 -3.12 16.28
N ALA A 207 2.63 -3.64 16.77
CA ALA A 207 2.44 -5.08 16.86
C ALA A 207 2.22 -5.74 15.49
N LEU A 208 1.70 -5.00 14.51
CA LEU A 208 1.53 -5.49 13.13
C LEU A 208 2.83 -5.41 12.32
N SER A 209 3.66 -4.41 12.61
CA SER A 209 4.92 -4.15 11.91
C SER A 209 6.16 -4.76 12.56
N ALA A 210 6.03 -5.45 13.71
CA ALA A 210 7.15 -6.14 14.37
C ALA A 210 7.61 -7.43 13.65
#